data_AF-A0AB39VZA4-F1
#
_entry.id   AF-A0AB39VZA4-F1
#
_cell.length_a   1.000
_cell.length_b   1.000
_cell.length_c   1.000
_cell.angle_alpha   90.00
_cell.angle_beta   90.00
_cell.angle_gamma   90.00
#
_symmetry.space_group_name_H-M   'P 1'
#
loop_
_entity.id
_entity.type
_entity.pdbx_description
1 polymer ?
#
loop_
_entity_poly.entity_id
_entity_poly.type
_entity_poly.pdbx_seq_one_letter_code
_entity_poly.pdbx_strand_id
1 'polypeptide(L)'
;MTFGGHKGSALSTMVELLAGALINDFTSQESMDFDDKTGSSPMGGELIIAFDPAKFMGGDLESGRDKAERLFRAITYQGARLPSMRRFTNRKLAIANGITISKQLYDDILALDV
;
A
#
# COMPACT_ATOMS: atom_id res chain seq x y z
N MET A 1 3.76 -14.88 -11.89
CA MET A 1 2.65 -14.35 -12.74
C MET A 1 2.07 -13.12 -12.05
N THR A 2 1.68 -12.10 -12.82
CA THR A 2 1.04 -10.87 -12.32
C THR A 2 -0.45 -11.10 -12.04
N PHE A 3 -1.02 -10.32 -11.12
CA PHE A 3 -2.45 -10.41 -10.82
C PHE A 3 -3.29 -9.99 -12.04
N GLY A 4 -4.36 -10.70 -12.37
CA GLY A 4 -5.22 -10.31 -13.51
C GLY A 4 -4.53 -10.35 -14.89
N GLY A 5 -3.43 -11.11 -15.03
CA GLY A 5 -2.73 -11.34 -16.29
C GLY A 5 -2.22 -10.05 -16.93
N HIS A 6 -2.58 -9.81 -18.20
CA HIS A 6 -2.08 -8.68 -18.98
C HIS A 6 -2.35 -7.31 -18.33
N LYS A 7 -3.44 -7.16 -17.57
CA LYS A 7 -3.74 -5.92 -16.83
C LYS A 7 -2.78 -5.69 -15.66
N GLY A 8 -2.43 -6.75 -14.93
CA GLY A 8 -1.43 -6.66 -13.86
C GLY A 8 -0.04 -6.38 -14.40
N SER A 9 0.31 -6.96 -15.55
CA SER A 9 1.58 -6.65 -16.22
C SER A 9 1.64 -5.18 -16.62
N ALA A 10 0.59 -4.63 -17.22
CA ALA A 10 0.53 -3.20 -17.56
C ALA A 10 0.66 -2.29 -16.31
N LEU A 11 -0.02 -2.64 -15.21
CA LEU A 11 0.10 -1.90 -13.95
C LEU A 11 1.50 -2.00 -13.33
N SER A 12 2.14 -3.17 -13.39
CA SER A 12 3.53 -3.34 -12.93
C SER A 12 4.50 -2.49 -13.74
N THR A 13 4.35 -2.47 -15.07
CA THR A 13 5.17 -1.62 -15.95
C THR A 13 4.95 -0.13 -15.67
N MET A 14 3.71 0.29 -15.38
CA MET A 14 3.42 1.66 -14.98
C MET A 14 4.16 2.04 -13.68
N VAL A 15 4.20 1.16 -12.68
CA VAL A 15 4.93 1.39 -11.42
C VAL A 15 6.43 1.52 -11.69
N GLU A 16 7.02 0.62 -12.48
CA GLU A 16 8.45 0.69 -12.86
C GLU A 16 8.81 2.03 -13.49
N LEU A 17 7.98 2.50 -14.41
CA LEU A 17 8.22 3.77 -15.11
C LEU A 17 8.10 4.98 -14.19
N LEU A 18 7.12 4.98 -13.27
CA LEU A 18 6.83 6.13 -12.40
C LEU A 18 7.74 6.21 -11.18
N ALA A 19 8.07 5.07 -10.57
CA ALA A 19 8.82 5.00 -9.31
C ALA A 19 10.30 4.67 -9.51
N GLY A 20 10.71 4.18 -10.69
CA GLY A 20 12.12 4.05 -11.08
C GLY A 20 12.50 5.15 -12.07
N ALA A 21 12.26 4.88 -13.36
CA ALA A 21 12.79 5.68 -14.46
C ALA A 21 12.45 7.18 -14.40
N LEU A 22 11.20 7.55 -14.09
CA LEU A 22 10.75 8.95 -14.06
C LEU A 22 11.52 9.80 -13.04
N ILE A 23 11.84 9.21 -11.89
CA ILE A 23 12.56 9.89 -10.80
C ILE A 23 14.06 9.56 -10.79
N ASN A 24 14.53 8.85 -11.83
CA ASN A 24 15.90 8.39 -12.01
C ASN A 24 16.42 7.56 -10.81
N ASP A 25 15.55 6.68 -10.30
CA ASP A 25 15.88 5.66 -9.30
C ASP A 25 15.89 4.27 -9.97
N PHE A 26 16.32 3.24 -9.23
CA PHE A 26 16.42 1.88 -9.76
C PHE A 26 15.05 1.32 -10.16
N THR A 27 15.02 0.71 -11.34
CA THR A 27 13.99 -0.27 -11.71
C THR A 27 14.15 -1.55 -10.87
N SER A 28 13.11 -2.39 -10.81
CA SER A 28 13.19 -3.67 -10.12
C SER A 28 14.34 -4.55 -10.62
N GLN A 29 14.65 -4.49 -11.93
CA GLN A 29 15.75 -5.26 -12.51
C GLN A 29 17.10 -4.76 -12.00
N GLU A 30 17.33 -3.44 -12.01
CA GLU A 30 18.55 -2.82 -11.50
C GLU A 30 18.70 -3.04 -9.99
N SER A 31 17.60 -2.99 -9.24
CA SER A 31 17.60 -3.33 -7.81
C SER A 31 18.06 -4.75 -7.54
N MET A 32 17.60 -5.73 -8.34
CA MET A 32 17.99 -7.13 -8.15
C MET A 32 19.46 -7.35 -8.51
N ASP A 33 19.94 -6.68 -9.56
CA ASP A 33 21.34 -6.77 -9.97
C ASP A 33 22.26 -6.07 -8.97
N PHE A 34 21.81 -5.00 -8.32
CA PHE A 34 22.52 -4.36 -7.21
C PHE A 34 22.58 -5.22 -5.94
N ASP A 35 21.51 -5.95 -5.63
CA ASP A 35 21.39 -6.80 -4.44
C ASP A 35 22.02 -8.20 -4.62
N ASP A 36 22.80 -8.42 -5.68
CA ASP A 36 23.37 -9.72 -6.09
C ASP A 36 22.34 -10.87 -6.07
N LYS A 37 21.06 -10.54 -6.31
CA LYS A 37 19.90 -11.46 -6.24
C LYS A 37 19.75 -12.17 -4.89
N THR A 38 20.27 -11.60 -3.80
CA THR A 38 20.11 -12.13 -2.45
C THR A 38 18.66 -11.98 -1.95
N GLY A 39 17.93 -11.00 -2.48
CA GLY A 39 16.56 -10.68 -2.09
C GLY A 39 16.47 -10.01 -0.72
N SER A 40 17.57 -9.44 -0.24
CA SER A 40 17.72 -9.00 1.15
C SER A 40 17.42 -7.51 1.33
N SER A 41 17.80 -6.66 0.38
CA SER A 41 17.60 -5.21 0.45
C SER A 41 17.22 -4.65 -0.92
N PRO A 42 15.92 -4.66 -1.30
CA PRO A 42 15.48 -4.00 -2.51
C PRO A 42 15.72 -2.49 -2.40
N MET A 43 16.38 -1.94 -3.41
CA MET A 43 16.69 -0.52 -3.57
C MET A 43 15.87 0.02 -4.72
N GLY A 44 15.09 1.06 -4.50
CA GLY A 44 14.31 1.71 -5.55
C GLY A 44 13.62 2.95 -5.04
N GLY A 45 12.86 3.57 -5.93
CA GLY A 45 12.20 4.83 -5.63
C GLY A 45 10.73 4.68 -5.23
N GLU A 46 10.20 5.75 -4.66
CA GLU A 46 8.77 5.89 -4.34
C GLU A 46 8.24 7.21 -4.89
N LEU A 47 7.16 7.13 -5.68
CA LEU A 47 6.40 8.30 -6.12
C LEU A 47 5.12 8.44 -5.30
N ILE A 48 4.99 9.56 -4.58
CA ILE A 48 3.77 9.91 -3.84
C ILE A 48 2.99 10.98 -4.61
N ILE A 49 1.73 10.70 -4.92
CA ILE A 49 0.81 11.64 -5.56
C ILE A 49 -0.28 12.00 -4.56
N ALA A 50 -0.38 13.29 -4.22
CA ALA A 50 -1.40 13.82 -3.32
C ALA A 50 -2.30 14.82 -4.05
N PHE A 51 -3.61 14.67 -3.88
CA PHE A 51 -4.62 15.57 -4.43
C PHE A 51 -5.32 16.31 -3.30
N ASP A 52 -5.55 17.61 -3.46
CA ASP A 52 -6.37 18.42 -2.55
C ASP A 52 -7.85 18.31 -2.96
N PRO A 53 -8.69 17.55 -2.22
CA PRO A 53 -10.06 17.32 -2.63
C PRO A 53 -10.88 18.61 -2.78
N ALA A 54 -10.58 19.66 -2.01
CA ALA A 54 -11.31 20.93 -2.09
C ALA A 54 -11.15 21.59 -3.47
N LYS A 55 -9.97 21.46 -4.09
CA LYS A 55 -9.68 21.97 -5.43
C LYS A 55 -10.31 21.14 -6.54
N PHE A 56 -10.40 19.82 -6.36
CA PHE A 56 -10.94 18.91 -7.38
C PHE A 56 -12.47 18.75 -7.33
N MET A 57 -13.09 19.01 -6.18
CA MET A 57 -14.55 18.85 -5.99
C MET A 57 -15.36 20.11 -6.32
N GLY A 58 -14.77 21.07 -7.03
CA GLY A 58 -15.46 22.29 -7.47
C GLY A 58 -15.87 23.23 -6.33
N GLY A 59 -15.17 23.17 -5.19
CA GLY A 59 -15.46 24.00 -4.02
C GLY A 59 -16.55 23.46 -3.08
N ASP A 60 -17.22 22.34 -3.43
CA ASP A 60 -18.24 21.70 -2.58
C ASP A 60 -17.73 20.35 -2.03
N LEU A 61 -16.91 20.47 -0.99
CA LEU A 61 -16.25 19.33 -0.35
C LEU A 61 -17.24 18.40 0.36
N GLU A 62 -18.28 18.94 0.99
CA GLU A 62 -19.24 18.16 1.76
C GLU A 62 -20.10 17.28 0.84
N SER A 63 -20.62 17.83 -0.27
CA SER A 63 -21.35 17.05 -1.26
C SER A 63 -20.49 15.95 -1.90
N GLY A 64 -19.20 16.24 -2.15
CA GLY A 64 -18.23 15.26 -2.64
C GLY A 64 -18.01 14.11 -1.65
N ARG A 65 -17.83 14.43 -0.37
CA ARG A 65 -17.72 13.42 0.72
C ARG A 65 -18.97 12.58 0.84
N ASP A 66 -20.15 13.20 0.82
CA ASP A 66 -21.43 12.50 0.90
C ASP A 66 -21.64 11.51 -0.25
N LYS A 67 -21.19 11.86 -1.46
CA LYS A 67 -21.20 10.94 -2.62
C LYS A 67 -20.31 9.72 -2.37
N ALA A 68 -19.09 9.92 -1.86
CA ALA A 68 -18.18 8.83 -1.54
C ALA A 68 -18.75 7.91 -0.45
N GLU A 69 -19.31 8.50 0.61
CA GLU A 69 -19.94 7.75 1.70
C GLU A 69 -21.16 6.93 1.25
N ARG A 70 -21.97 7.46 0.33
CA ARG A 70 -23.07 6.68 -0.28
C ARG A 70 -22.54 5.47 -1.05
N LEU A 71 -21.45 5.61 -1.81
CA LEU A 71 -20.82 4.50 -2.51
C LEU A 71 -20.30 3.44 -1.53
N PHE A 72 -19.62 3.85 -0.46
CA PHE A 72 -19.12 2.92 0.56
C PHE A 72 -20.25 2.15 1.23
N ARG A 73 -21.34 2.84 1.61
CA ARG A 73 -22.54 2.19 2.17
C ARG A 73 -23.12 1.17 1.20
N ALA A 74 -23.25 1.50 -0.09
CA ALA A 74 -23.78 0.60 -1.10
C ALA A 74 -22.94 -0.69 -1.24
N ILE A 75 -21.61 -0.58 -1.21
CA ILE A 75 -20.71 -1.75 -1.24
C ILE A 75 -20.96 -2.63 -0.01
N THR A 76 -20.98 -2.04 1.19
CA THR A 76 -21.17 -2.81 2.43
C THR A 76 -22.56 -3.42 2.54
N TYR A 77 -23.60 -2.77 1.99
CA TYR A 77 -24.96 -3.28 1.98
C TYR A 77 -25.10 -4.58 1.19
N GLN A 78 -24.25 -4.78 0.18
CA GLN A 78 -24.17 -6.02 -0.59
C GLN A 78 -23.39 -7.14 0.13
N GLY A 79 -22.95 -6.92 1.38
CA GLY A 79 -22.13 -7.86 2.13
C GLY A 79 -20.65 -7.86 1.71
N ALA A 80 -20.25 -6.98 0.79
CA ALA A 80 -18.85 -6.84 0.40
C ALA A 80 -18.06 -6.04 1.45
N ARG A 81 -16.74 -6.29 1.51
CA ARG A 81 -15.84 -5.58 2.41
C ARG A 81 -15.18 -4.41 1.67
N LEU A 82 -15.07 -3.27 2.36
CA LEU A 82 -14.28 -2.15 1.85
C LEU A 82 -12.78 -2.48 1.85
N PRO A 83 -12.01 -1.93 0.91
CA PRO A 83 -10.56 -1.96 0.96
C PRO A 83 -10.05 -1.50 2.34
N SER A 84 -9.01 -2.16 2.83
CA SER A 84 -8.39 -1.87 4.15
C SER A 84 -9.26 -2.08 5.40
N MET A 85 -10.53 -2.49 5.30
CA MET A 85 -11.40 -2.73 6.46
C MET A 85 -10.74 -3.67 7.49
N ARG A 86 -10.13 -4.78 7.04
CA ARG A 86 -9.38 -5.70 7.90
C ARG A 86 -8.22 -5.01 8.63
N ARG A 87 -7.49 -4.12 7.96
CA ARG A 87 -6.35 -3.38 8.56
C ARG A 87 -6.85 -2.43 9.65
N PHE A 88 -7.95 -1.71 9.43
CA PHE A 88 -8.53 -0.81 10.43
C PHE A 88 -9.10 -1.57 11.63
N THR A 89 -9.79 -2.69 11.43
CA THR A 89 -10.27 -3.54 12.52
C THR A 89 -9.10 -4.07 13.35
N ASN A 90 -8.08 -4.62 12.70
CA ASN A 90 -6.90 -5.15 13.40
C ASN A 90 -6.13 -4.05 14.13
N ARG A 91 -6.07 -2.82 13.60
CA ARG A 91 -5.44 -1.68 14.28
C ARG A 91 -6.15 -1.35 15.60
N LYS A 92 -7.50 -1.32 15.60
CA LYS A 92 -8.27 -1.08 16.83
C LYS A 92 -8.00 -2.17 17.88
N LEU A 93 -7.99 -3.43 17.46
CA LEU A 93 -7.67 -4.57 18.33
C LEU A 93 -6.23 -4.50 18.86
N ALA A 94 -5.27 -4.16 18.01
CA ALA A 94 -3.87 -4.03 18.39
C ALA A 94 -3.63 -2.92 19.41
N ILE A 95 -4.30 -1.78 19.27
CA ILE A 95 -4.22 -0.67 20.24
C ILE A 95 -4.81 -1.09 21.59
N ALA A 96 -5.92 -1.83 21.60
CA ALA A 96 -6.59 -2.24 22.83
C ALA A 96 -5.90 -3.41 23.55
N ASN A 97 -5.37 -4.38 22.80
CA ASN A 97 -4.95 -5.68 23.33
C ASN A 97 -3.47 -5.99 23.10
N GLY A 98 -2.72 -5.09 22.46
CA GLY A 98 -1.37 -5.35 21.98
C GLY A 98 -1.34 -6.18 20.69
N ILE A 99 -0.13 -6.39 20.16
CA ILE A 99 0.12 -7.17 18.94
C ILE A 99 0.61 -8.56 19.33
N THR A 100 -0.11 -9.60 18.92
CA THR A 100 0.36 -10.98 19.06
C THR A 100 1.47 -11.26 18.06
N ILE A 101 2.64 -11.65 18.55
CA ILE A 101 3.76 -12.15 17.75
C ILE A 101 4.18 -13.53 18.26
N SER A 102 4.90 -14.29 17.44
CA SER A 102 5.46 -15.58 17.89
C SER A 102 6.51 -15.35 18.97
N LYS A 103 6.63 -16.30 19.89
CA LYS A 103 7.67 -16.25 20.93
C LYS A 103 9.07 -16.17 20.32
N GLN A 104 9.31 -16.91 19.25
CA GLN A 104 10.56 -16.87 18.50
C GLN A 104 10.90 -15.46 18.00
N LEU A 105 9.97 -14.79 17.31
CA LEU A 105 10.22 -13.44 16.80
C LEU A 105 10.47 -12.44 17.94
N TYR A 106 9.77 -12.60 19.07
CA TYR A 106 10.02 -11.76 20.26
C TYR A 106 11.44 -11.95 20.79
N ASP A 107 11.91 -13.20 20.88
CA ASP A 107 13.26 -13.51 21.36
C ASP A 107 14.33 -13.06 20.38
N ASP A 108 14.10 -13.23 19.07
CA ASP A 108 15.00 -12.74 18.02
C ASP A 108 15.17 -11.22 18.11
N ILE A 109 14.08 -10.47 18.30
CA ILE A 109 14.12 -9.01 18.45
C ILE A 109 14.89 -8.59 19.70
N LEU A 110 14.72 -9.29 20.83
CA LEU A 110 15.45 -9.00 22.07
C LEU A 110 16.95 -9.32 21.98
N ALA A 111 17.34 -10.22 21.09
CA ALA A 111 18.73 -10.58 20.85
C ALA A 111 19.46 -9.65 19.86
N LEU A 112 18.75 -8.71 19.23
CA LEU A 112 19.37 -7.68 18.40
C LEU A 112 20.12 -6.69 19.32
N ASP A 113 21.44 -6.63 19.18
CA ASP A 113 22.23 -5.50 19.69
C ASP A 113 21.91 -4.28 18.84
N VAL A 114 21.14 -3.34 19.38
CA VAL A 114 20.85 -2.03 18.78
C VAL A 114 21.74 -0.97 19.41
#